data_AF-A0A8J7N462-F1
#
_entry.id   AF-A0A8J7N462-F1
#
_cell.length_a   1.000
_cell.length_b   1.000
_cell.length_c   1.000
_cell.angle_alpha   90.00
_cell.angle_beta   90.00
_cell.angle_gamma   90.00
#
_symmetry.space_group_name_H-M   'P 1'
#
loop_
_entity.id
_entity.type
_entity.pdbx_description
1 polymer ?
#
loop_
_entity_poly.entity_id
_entity_poly.type
_entity_poly.pdbx_seq_one_letter_code
_entity_poly.pdbx_strand_id
1 'polypeptide(L)'
;MDEATRLGLSLARQKAHFEAVNATAPVWLPIVRRYRPTWPWADVARLISSRLPAGTPPWTADRAKGAAKRFVAEGLLPPEVMARARPTGSDRIARIAAGLRETRPEATLQDLCDALTAMGETPPRGAARWWPSTVRHLLGKAARAAG
;
A
#
# COMPACT_ATOMS: atom_id res chain seq x y z
N MET A 1 -20.13 -30.71 -13.57
CA MET A 1 -19.82 -29.47 -12.82
C MET A 1 -19.58 -28.39 -13.87
N ASP A 2 -20.64 -27.63 -14.18
CA ASP A 2 -20.78 -26.86 -15.41
C ASP A 2 -20.01 -25.54 -15.43
N GLU A 3 -19.58 -25.14 -16.63
CA GLU A 3 -18.85 -23.89 -16.91
C GLU A 3 -19.64 -22.65 -16.51
N ALA A 4 -20.97 -22.67 -16.72
CA ALA A 4 -21.88 -21.62 -16.27
C ALA A 4 -21.87 -21.44 -14.74
N THR A 5 -21.70 -22.53 -13.98
CA THR A 5 -21.58 -22.48 -12.53
C THR A 5 -20.25 -21.83 -12.10
N ARG A 6 -19.15 -22.09 -12.82
CA ARG A 6 -17.85 -21.44 -12.57
C ARG A 6 -17.89 -19.95 -12.85
N LEU A 7 -18.52 -19.55 -13.96
CA LEU A 7 -18.66 -18.15 -14.35
C LEU A 7 -19.57 -17.38 -13.38
N GLY A 8 -20.71 -17.96 -12.97
CA GLY A 8 -21.60 -17.36 -11.97
C GLY A 8 -20.94 -17.19 -10.60
N LEU A 9 -20.20 -18.19 -10.11
CA LEU A 9 -19.42 -18.10 -8.88
C LEU A 9 -18.28 -17.08 -8.96
N SER A 10 -17.61 -16.97 -10.11
CA SER A 10 -16.57 -15.96 -10.36
C SER A 10 -17.13 -14.54 -10.29
N LEU A 11 -18.28 -14.28 -10.92
CA LEU A 11 -18.93 -12.98 -10.92
C LEU A 11 -19.45 -12.59 -9.53
N ALA A 12 -20.08 -13.53 -8.81
CA ALA A 12 -20.54 -13.31 -7.44
C ALA A 12 -19.37 -13.00 -6.48
N ARG A 13 -18.26 -13.74 -6.60
CA ARG A 13 -17.02 -13.45 -5.86
C ARG A 13 -16.45 -12.08 -6.22
N GLN A 14 -16.43 -11.72 -7.50
CA GLN A 14 -15.95 -10.41 -7.94
C GLN A 14 -16.83 -9.26 -7.43
N LYS A 15 -18.14 -9.45 -7.30
CA LYS A 15 -19.08 -8.47 -6.74
C LYS A 15 -18.94 -8.33 -5.23
N ALA A 16 -18.95 -9.43 -4.48
CA ALA A 16 -18.72 -9.39 -3.02
C ALA A 16 -17.32 -8.85 -2.67
N HIS A 17 -16.31 -9.20 -3.49
CA HIS A 17 -14.96 -8.66 -3.37
C HIS A 17 -14.93 -7.15 -3.66
N PHE A 18 -15.72 -6.67 -4.62
CA PHE A 18 -15.86 -5.25 -4.91
C PHE A 18 -16.55 -4.48 -3.79
N GLU A 19 -17.60 -5.04 -3.20
CA GLU A 19 -18.28 -4.46 -2.04
C GLU A 19 -17.33 -4.36 -0.83
N ALA A 20 -16.51 -5.38 -0.57
CA ALA A 20 -15.48 -5.32 0.47
C ALA A 20 -14.37 -4.27 0.17
N VAL A 21 -14.01 -4.10 -1.11
CA VAL A 21 -13.09 -3.06 -1.56
C VAL A 21 -13.70 -1.67 -1.41
N ASN A 22 -15.00 -1.51 -1.69
CA ASN A 22 -15.72 -0.24 -1.49
C ASN A 22 -15.91 0.08 -0.02
N ALA A 23 -16.20 -0.90 0.84
CA ALA A 23 -16.35 -0.70 2.28
C ALA A 23 -15.07 -0.14 2.93
N THR A 24 -13.90 -0.44 2.36
CA THR A 24 -12.61 0.08 2.83
C THR A 24 -12.09 1.27 2.00
N ALA A 25 -12.89 1.80 1.07
CA ALA A 25 -12.53 2.92 0.21
C ALA A 25 -12.02 4.17 0.94
N PRO A 26 -12.61 4.59 2.08
CA PRO A 26 -12.09 5.73 2.84
C PRO A 26 -10.63 5.56 3.30
N VAL A 27 -10.17 4.31 3.49
CA VAL A 27 -8.80 4.01 3.90
C VAL A 27 -7.85 4.01 2.71
N TRP A 28 -8.19 3.32 1.62
CA TRP A 28 -7.23 3.10 0.53
C TRP A 28 -7.23 4.20 -0.54
N LEU A 29 -8.35 4.88 -0.79
CA LEU A 29 -8.44 5.92 -1.83
C LEU A 29 -7.46 7.07 -1.63
N PRO A 30 -7.34 7.67 -0.42
CA PRO A 30 -6.39 8.76 -0.19
C PRO A 30 -4.94 8.31 -0.43
N ILE A 31 -4.61 7.06 -0.06
CA ILE A 31 -3.29 6.47 -0.25
C ILE A 31 -3.00 6.32 -1.75
N VAL A 32 -3.93 5.76 -2.53
CA VAL A 32 -3.74 5.62 -3.98
C VAL A 32 -3.57 6.98 -4.65
N ARG A 33 -4.42 7.96 -4.33
CA ARG A 33 -4.32 9.34 -4.88
C ARG A 33 -2.98 10.00 -4.55
N ARG A 34 -2.46 9.78 -3.34
CA ARG A 34 -1.24 10.41 -2.85
C ARG A 34 0.01 9.83 -3.47
N TYR A 35 0.10 8.50 -3.54
CA TYR A 35 1.37 7.82 -3.87
C TYR A 35 1.47 7.36 -5.32
N ARG A 36 0.36 7.25 -6.05
CA ARG A 36 0.38 6.91 -7.47
C ARG A 36 0.40 8.18 -8.33
N PRO A 37 1.13 8.19 -9.45
CA PRO A 37 1.91 7.08 -10.00
C PRO A 37 3.33 6.94 -9.46
N THR A 38 3.79 7.80 -8.56
CA THR A 38 5.20 7.86 -8.09
C THR A 38 5.71 6.52 -7.54
N TRP A 39 4.88 5.81 -6.77
CA TRP A 39 5.23 4.56 -6.11
C TRP A 39 4.72 3.33 -6.85
N PRO A 40 5.44 2.19 -6.86
CA PRO A 40 4.92 0.94 -7.40
C PRO A 40 3.65 0.48 -6.68
N TRP A 41 2.75 -0.21 -7.39
CA TRP A 41 1.52 -0.77 -6.80
C TRP A 41 1.79 -1.69 -5.61
N ALA A 42 2.89 -2.43 -5.61
CA ALA A 42 3.28 -3.29 -4.49
C ALA A 42 3.54 -2.51 -3.19
N ASP A 43 4.20 -1.36 -3.27
CA ASP A 43 4.50 -0.53 -2.10
C ASP A 43 3.22 0.17 -1.60
N VAL A 44 2.36 0.61 -2.51
CA VAL A 44 1.03 1.16 -2.18
C VAL A 44 0.16 0.12 -1.48
N ALA A 45 0.14 -1.13 -1.97
CA ALA A 45 -0.64 -2.21 -1.38
C ALA A 45 -0.18 -2.55 0.05
N ARG A 46 1.13 -2.51 0.31
CA ARG A 46 1.68 -2.68 1.67
C ARG A 46 1.25 -1.55 2.60
N LEU A 47 1.28 -0.31 2.11
CA LEU A 47 0.85 0.84 2.88
C LEU A 47 -0.65 0.76 3.22
N ILE A 48 -1.50 0.38 2.26
CA ILE A 48 -2.92 0.10 2.49
C ILE A 48 -3.10 -0.98 3.55
N SER A 49 -2.43 -2.12 3.40
CA SER A 49 -2.53 -3.26 4.33
C SER A 49 -2.21 -2.86 5.76
N SER A 50 -1.20 -2.00 5.94
CA SER A 50 -0.82 -1.54 7.26
C SER A 50 -1.87 -0.66 7.94
N ARG A 51 -2.75 -0.01 7.17
CA ARG A 51 -3.80 0.86 7.70
C ARG A 51 -5.08 0.11 8.04
N LEU A 52 -5.15 -1.19 7.70
CA LEU A 52 -6.31 -2.02 7.99
C LEU A 52 -6.14 -2.76 9.32
N PRO A 53 -7.26 -3.12 9.99
CA PRO A 53 -7.19 -3.90 11.22
C PRO A 53 -6.44 -5.21 11.03
N ALA A 54 -5.76 -5.65 12.10
CA ALA A 54 -5.16 -6.98 12.14
C ALA A 54 -6.20 -8.07 11.83
N GLY A 55 -5.79 -9.10 11.09
CA GLY A 55 -6.69 -10.14 10.58
C GLY A 55 -7.36 -9.82 9.24
N THR A 56 -7.25 -8.58 8.74
CA THR A 56 -7.65 -8.27 7.36
C THR A 56 -6.66 -8.92 6.38
N PRO A 57 -7.13 -9.68 5.36
CA PRO A 57 -6.24 -10.22 4.35
C PRO A 57 -5.43 -9.10 3.68
N PRO A 58 -4.09 -9.26 3.54
CA PRO A 58 -3.24 -8.21 2.99
C PRO A 58 -3.65 -7.86 1.57
N TRP A 59 -3.51 -6.58 1.22
CA TRP A 59 -3.68 -6.10 -0.14
C TRP A 59 -2.51 -6.54 -1.00
N THR A 60 -2.84 -7.07 -2.18
CA THR A 60 -1.87 -7.35 -3.23
C THR A 60 -1.80 -6.18 -4.22
N ALA A 61 -0.71 -6.11 -4.99
CA ALA A 61 -0.54 -5.11 -6.04
C ALA A 61 -1.68 -5.18 -7.07
N ASP A 62 -2.06 -6.38 -7.51
CA ASP A 62 -3.12 -6.58 -8.49
C ASP A 62 -4.49 -6.20 -7.94
N ARG A 63 -4.74 -6.49 -6.66
CA ARG A 63 -5.97 -6.06 -5.98
C ARG A 63 -6.07 -4.53 -5.93
N ALA A 64 -4.99 -3.84 -5.54
CA ALA A 64 -4.94 -2.38 -5.51
C ALA A 64 -5.14 -1.78 -6.91
N LYS A 65 -4.44 -2.32 -7.91
CA LYS A 65 -4.54 -1.87 -9.31
C LYS A 65 -5.93 -2.11 -9.89
N GLY A 66 -6.54 -3.26 -9.63
CA GLY A 66 -7.88 -3.61 -10.09
C GLY A 66 -8.96 -2.72 -9.49
N ALA A 67 -8.88 -2.46 -8.18
CA ALA A 67 -9.76 -1.52 -7.49
C ALA A 67 -9.63 -0.11 -8.09
N ALA A 68 -8.40 0.40 -8.22
CA ALA A 68 -8.15 1.73 -8.79
C ALA A 68 -8.64 1.84 -10.24
N LYS A 69 -8.43 0.80 -11.07
CA LYS A 69 -8.89 0.77 -12.47
C LYS A 69 -10.41 0.97 -12.57
N ARG A 70 -11.19 0.35 -11.68
CA ARG A 70 -12.65 0.52 -11.65
C ARG A 70 -13.04 1.95 -11.27
N PHE A 71 -12.40 2.50 -10.24
CA PHE A 71 -12.66 3.88 -9.82
C PHE A 71 -12.26 4.92 -10.87
N VAL A 72 -11.23 4.66 -11.68
CA VAL A 72 -10.90 5.51 -12.84
C VAL A 72 -11.99 5.44 -13.89
N ALA A 73 -12.53 4.25 -14.19
CA ALA A 73 -13.61 4.08 -15.16
C ALA A 73 -14.89 4.83 -14.75
N GLU A 74 -15.16 4.91 -13.44
CA GLU A 74 -16.29 5.64 -12.86
C GLU A 74 -15.99 7.15 -12.62
N GLY A 75 -14.81 7.65 -12.99
CA GLY A 75 -14.41 9.05 -12.78
C GLY A 75 -14.10 9.43 -11.31
N LEU A 76 -14.04 8.46 -10.41
CA LEU A 76 -13.77 8.64 -8.98
C LEU A 76 -12.27 8.72 -8.63
N LEU A 77 -11.41 8.35 -9.58
CA LEU A 77 -9.95 8.53 -9.49
C LEU A 77 -9.42 9.15 -10.79
N PRO A 78 -8.40 10.03 -10.68
CA PRO A 78 -7.77 10.61 -11.86
C PRO A 78 -6.98 9.51 -12.61
N PRO A 79 -7.05 9.42 -13.95
CA PRO A 79 -6.48 8.31 -14.72
C PRO A 79 -4.95 8.18 -14.58
N GLU A 80 -4.26 9.26 -14.22
CA GLU A 80 -2.81 9.34 -14.01
C GLU A 80 -2.32 8.38 -12.93
N VAL A 81 -3.17 7.99 -11.98
CA VAL A 81 -2.83 6.97 -10.96
C VAL A 81 -2.46 5.61 -11.59
N MET A 82 -2.92 5.35 -12.81
CA MET A 82 -2.62 4.12 -13.54
C MET A 82 -1.29 4.19 -14.30
N ALA A 83 -0.66 5.36 -14.43
CA ALA A 83 0.59 5.54 -15.17
C ALA A 83 1.75 4.74 -14.54
N ARG A 84 2.71 4.29 -15.35
CA ARG A 84 3.83 3.47 -14.85
C ARG A 84 4.61 4.19 -13.74
N ALA A 85 4.92 3.47 -12.66
CA ALA A 85 5.76 4.01 -11.59
C ALA A 85 7.19 4.28 -12.05
N ARG A 86 7.74 5.42 -11.63
CA ARG A 86 9.15 5.80 -11.80
C ARG A 86 9.69 6.27 -10.44
N PRO A 87 10.02 5.35 -9.53
CA PRO A 87 10.46 5.72 -8.19
C PRO A 87 11.80 6.45 -8.25
N THR A 88 11.91 7.62 -7.60
CA THR A 88 13.13 8.44 -7.59
C THR A 88 13.94 8.26 -6.29
N GLY A 89 15.27 8.34 -6.41
CA GLY A 89 16.28 8.74 -5.40
C GLY A 89 16.42 7.98 -4.07
N SER A 90 15.36 7.38 -3.54
CA SER A 90 15.32 6.68 -2.25
C SER A 90 15.30 5.15 -2.45
N ASP A 91 15.91 4.42 -1.52
CA ASP A 91 15.70 2.97 -1.49
C ASP A 91 14.24 2.66 -1.11
N ARG A 92 13.75 1.49 -1.51
CA ARG A 92 12.35 1.07 -1.32
C ARG A 92 11.90 1.19 0.14
N ILE A 93 12.76 0.80 1.07
CA ILE A 93 12.45 0.78 2.50
C ILE A 93 12.31 2.20 3.06
N ALA A 94 13.17 3.14 2.65
CA ALA A 94 13.06 4.55 3.02
C ALA A 94 11.74 5.15 2.53
N ARG A 95 11.29 4.81 1.31
CA ARG A 95 9.96 5.21 0.84
C ARG A 95 8.86 4.68 1.75
N ILE A 96 8.82 3.37 1.99
CA ILE A 96 7.78 2.76 2.85
C ILE A 96 7.77 3.41 4.24
N ALA A 97 8.94 3.63 4.85
CA ALA A 97 9.05 4.31 6.14
C ALA A 97 8.46 5.74 6.10
N ALA A 98 8.74 6.50 5.04
CA ALA A 98 8.16 7.84 4.86
C ALA A 98 6.63 7.79 4.71
N GLY A 99 6.09 6.84 3.93
CA GLY A 99 4.65 6.70 3.80
C GLY A 99 3.96 6.27 5.10
N LEU A 100 4.62 5.43 5.90
CA LEU A 100 4.13 5.08 7.23
C LEU A 100 4.09 6.30 8.15
N ARG A 101 5.13 7.13 8.17
CA ARG A 101 5.16 8.38 8.95
C ARG A 101 4.08 9.36 8.48
N GLU A 102 3.93 9.54 7.18
CA GLU A 102 2.94 10.47 6.61
C GLU A 102 1.50 10.03 6.92
N THR A 103 1.22 8.72 6.83
CA THR A 103 -0.11 8.18 7.13
C THR A 103 -0.39 7.99 8.62
N ARG A 104 0.64 8.12 9.47
CA ARG A 104 0.56 8.02 10.94
C ARG A 104 1.45 9.08 11.61
N PRO A 105 1.06 10.37 11.57
CA PRO A 105 1.90 11.45 12.08
C PRO A 105 2.28 11.26 13.55
N GLU A 106 1.33 10.77 14.36
CA GLU A 106 1.48 10.53 15.81
C GLU A 106 2.28 9.27 16.17
N ALA A 107 2.60 8.41 15.20
CA ALA A 107 3.31 7.18 15.49
C ALA A 107 4.72 7.45 16.02
N THR A 108 5.10 6.78 17.10
CA THR A 108 6.47 6.79 17.60
C THR A 108 7.41 6.10 16.61
N LEU A 109 8.72 6.29 16.75
CA LEU A 109 9.69 5.53 15.94
C LEU A 109 9.59 4.02 16.21
N GLN A 110 9.17 3.61 17.42
CA GLN A 110 8.95 2.22 17.75
C GLN A 110 7.73 1.65 17.02
N ASP A 111 6.61 2.38 16.96
CA ASP A 111 5.42 1.96 16.22
C ASP A 111 5.73 1.76 14.72
N LEU A 112 6.65 2.58 14.17
CA LEU A 112 7.11 2.42 12.80
C LEU A 112 8.00 1.17 12.61
N CYS A 113 8.84 0.82 13.59
CA CYS A 113 9.58 -0.45 13.58
C CYS A 113 8.62 -1.65 13.56
N ASP A 114 7.59 -1.61 14.42
CA ASP A 114 6.62 -2.68 14.56
C ASP A 114 5.78 -2.82 13.28
N ALA A 115 5.41 -1.70 12.68
CA ALA A 115 4.72 -1.70 11.39
C ALA A 115 5.55 -2.29 10.25
N LEU A 116 6.84 -1.95 10.17
CA LEU A 116 7.75 -2.53 9.16
C LEU A 116 7.93 -4.04 9.38
N THR A 117 8.00 -4.48 10.64
CA THR A 117 8.05 -5.89 11.01
C THR A 117 6.76 -6.61 10.60
N ALA A 118 5.60 -6.04 10.91
CA ALA A 118 4.30 -6.59 10.56
C ALA A 118 4.07 -6.68 9.04
N MET A 119 4.69 -5.79 8.26
CA MET A 119 4.72 -5.86 6.79
C MET A 119 5.68 -6.94 6.25
N GLY A 120 6.45 -7.61 7.10
CA GLY A 120 7.49 -8.56 6.72
C GLY A 120 8.71 -7.91 6.09
N GLU A 121 8.95 -6.62 6.35
CA GLU A 121 10.15 -5.95 5.84
C GLU A 121 11.37 -6.34 6.67
N THR A 122 12.47 -6.63 5.98
CA THR A 122 13.75 -6.97 6.62
C THR A 122 14.56 -5.72 6.96
N PRO A 123 15.14 -5.63 8.16
CA PRO A 123 16.05 -4.54 8.50
C PRO A 123 17.23 -4.43 7.50
N PRO A 124 17.72 -3.21 7.22
CA PRO A 124 18.90 -3.02 6.39
C PRO A 124 20.12 -3.80 6.92
N ARG A 125 20.97 -4.27 6.00
CA ARG A 125 22.23 -4.98 6.29
C ARG A 125 22.06 -6.25 7.14
N GLY A 126 20.89 -6.90 7.08
CA GLY A 126 20.67 -8.19 7.74
C GLY A 126 20.61 -8.12 9.27
N ALA A 127 20.30 -6.95 9.83
CA ALA A 127 20.16 -6.82 11.28
C ALA A 127 19.00 -7.70 11.80
N ALA A 128 19.17 -8.25 13.01
CA ALA A 128 18.20 -9.18 13.61
C ALA A 128 16.84 -8.55 13.94
N ARG A 129 16.78 -7.22 14.11
CA ARG A 129 15.54 -6.48 14.41
C ARG A 129 15.58 -5.05 13.89
N TRP A 130 14.39 -4.45 13.80
CA TRP A 130 14.23 -3.02 13.55
C TRP A 130 14.62 -2.19 14.78
N TRP A 131 15.38 -1.12 14.56
CA TRP A 131 15.75 -0.16 15.60
C TRP A 131 15.20 1.23 15.28
N PRO A 132 14.71 1.98 16.30
CA PRO A 132 14.21 3.34 16.10
C PRO A 132 15.20 4.28 15.39
N SER A 133 16.50 4.13 15.66
CA SER A 133 17.58 4.88 15.00
C SER A 133 17.69 4.57 13.50
N THR A 134 17.50 3.31 13.11
CA THR A 134 17.45 2.88 11.70
C THR A 134 16.26 3.53 10.99
N VAL A 135 15.08 3.50 11.60
CA VAL A 135 13.89 4.15 11.05
C VAL A 135 14.10 5.65 10.91
N ARG A 136 14.68 6.32 11.92
CA ARG A 136 15.03 7.75 11.84
C ARG A 136 15.95 8.05 10.66
N HIS A 137 16.98 7.21 10.45
CA HIS A 137 17.89 7.36 9.31
C HIS A 137 17.16 7.22 7.97
N LEU A 138 16.27 6.22 7.84
CA LEU A 138 15.47 6.00 6.64
C LEU A 138 14.55 7.18 6.32
N LEU A 139 13.89 7.75 7.33
CA LEU A 139 13.08 8.96 7.18
C LEU A 139 13.92 10.14 6.69
N GLY A 140 15.10 10.34 7.29
CA GLY A 140 16.04 11.38 6.83
C GLY A 140 16.56 11.14 5.41
N LYS A 141 16.68 9.89 4.96
CA LYS A 141 17.05 9.55 3.57
C LYS A 141 15.91 9.84 2.60
N ALA A 142 14.67 9.51 2.97
CA ALA A 142 13.50 9.79 2.14
C ALA A 142 13.26 11.29 1.97
N ALA A 143 13.41 12.08 3.04
CA ALA A 143 13.27 13.54 2.99
C ALA A 143 14.24 14.19 2.00
N ARG A 144 15.50 13.73 1.98
CA ARG A 144 16.54 14.21 1.04
C ARG A 144 16.31 13.81 -0.42
N ALA A 145 15.48 12.80 -0.68
CA ALA A 145 15.15 12.36 -2.03
C ALA A 145 13.88 13.00 -2.59
N ALA A 146 13.12 13.69 -1.74
CA ALA A 146 11.86 14.35 -2.09
C ALA A 146 12.02 15.85 -2.38
N GLY A 147 13.12 16.46 -1.93
CA GLY A 147 13.57 17.79 -2.34
C GLY A 147 14.59 17.71 -3.47
#